data_AF-A0A915PK44-F1
#
_entry.id   AF-A0A915PK44-F1
#
_cell.length_a   1.000
_cell.length_b   1.000
_cell.length_c   1.000
_cell.angle_alpha   90.00
_cell.angle_beta   90.00
_cell.angle_gamma   90.00
#
_symmetry.space_group_name_H-M   'P 1'
#
loop_
_entity.id
_entity.type
_entity.pdbx_description
1 polymer ?
#
loop_
_entity_poly.entity_id
_entity_poly.type
_entity_poly.pdbx_seq_one_letter_code
_entity_poly.pdbx_strand_id
1 'polypeptide(L)'
;MMLQSSVEKMACCSVQGAKIWNKGCRALHSFDRRRRLELFRNEQNRQTMFYEKKIEKVFWTIENESEGDPLKVLMNRNISTYRDCIKHISRLKADRMALAYTNGSYKSVFEKLSDNGTVTPLGYNCRDKLHADAAYWRTCAFLLGAVVEEAFSFDVQLLGPSKADYHSGRFEYVTRIENLNNWTPNSDNLFALTEKAVGEYIKNSLTIEPLLVSVEFALDLFDSNIQKQKLVHEMKHETENSGEGVIIYRMGDFVDITYGPLIQCTSHIDKFAVTKVECDSFEYRFIGVSVPKELKCSSYSWDLICNASVMPVVPGKKLLEA
;
A
#
# COMPACT_ATOMS: atom_id res chain seq x y z
N MET A 1 28.27 -42.94 51.27
CA MET A 1 26.98 -42.24 51.07
C MET A 1 27.28 -40.96 50.26
N MET A 2 27.42 -41.12 48.95
CA MET A 2 27.54 -40.03 47.98
C MET A 2 26.13 -39.67 47.51
N LEU A 3 25.80 -38.38 47.42
CA LEU A 3 24.83 -37.80 46.47
C LEU A 3 24.66 -36.31 46.81
N GLN A 4 25.40 -35.44 46.10
CA GLN A 4 24.99 -34.06 45.84
C GLN A 4 25.89 -33.49 44.72
N SER A 5 25.45 -33.65 43.48
CA SER A 5 25.96 -32.93 42.30
C SER A 5 25.20 -33.42 41.07
N SER A 6 24.05 -32.82 40.75
CA SER A 6 23.42 -32.85 39.40
C SER A 6 22.17 -31.95 39.36
N VAL A 7 22.31 -30.61 39.40
CA VAL A 7 21.21 -29.70 38.99
C VAL A 7 21.68 -28.49 38.15
N GLU A 8 22.97 -28.16 38.06
CA GLU A 8 23.43 -26.94 37.37
C GLU A 8 23.78 -27.10 35.86
N LYS A 9 23.03 -27.88 35.08
CA LYS A 9 23.25 -27.97 33.61
C LYS A 9 22.01 -27.83 32.72
N MET A 10 20.92 -27.24 33.21
CA MET A 10 19.68 -27.08 32.43
C MET A 10 19.21 -25.62 32.21
N ALA A 11 20.07 -24.62 32.36
CA ALA A 11 19.68 -23.21 32.17
C ALA A 11 20.33 -22.49 30.97
N CYS A 12 21.19 -23.14 30.16
CA CYS A 12 21.92 -22.46 29.09
C CYS A 12 21.40 -22.72 27.65
N CYS A 13 20.51 -23.71 27.44
CA CYS A 13 20.02 -24.06 26.09
C CYS A 13 18.88 -23.17 25.57
N SER A 14 18.14 -22.46 26.43
CA SER A 14 16.96 -21.68 26.03
C SER A 14 17.31 -20.37 25.30
N VAL A 15 18.42 -19.73 25.67
CA VAL A 15 18.86 -18.45 25.08
C VAL A 15 19.45 -18.65 23.67
N GLN A 16 20.13 -19.77 23.43
CA GLN A 16 20.59 -20.14 22.09
C GLN A 16 19.43 -20.56 21.19
N GLY A 17 18.46 -21.32 21.72
CA GLY A 17 17.22 -21.68 21.00
C GLY A 17 16.44 -20.46 20.53
N ALA A 18 16.20 -19.47 21.41
CA ALA A 18 15.48 -18.24 21.05
C ALA A 18 16.23 -17.38 20.02
N LYS A 19 17.58 -17.29 20.09
CA LYS A 19 18.39 -16.56 19.11
C LYS A 19 18.44 -17.24 17.74
N ILE A 20 18.47 -18.58 17.70
CA ILE A 20 18.44 -19.37 16.46
C ILE A 20 17.03 -19.31 15.84
N TRP A 21 15.99 -19.41 16.67
CA TRP A 21 14.60 -19.27 16.24
C TRP A 21 14.31 -17.89 15.65
N ASN A 22 14.70 -16.81 16.34
CA ASN A 22 14.52 -15.43 15.86
C ASN A 22 15.31 -15.16 14.55
N LYS A 23 16.47 -15.81 14.35
CA LYS A 23 17.18 -15.77 13.06
C LYS A 23 16.45 -16.54 11.96
N GLY A 24 15.85 -17.68 12.30
CA GLY A 24 15.04 -18.49 11.39
C GLY A 24 13.77 -17.77 10.90
N CYS A 25 13.00 -17.16 11.81
CA CYS A 25 11.79 -16.39 11.45
C CYS A 25 12.13 -15.20 10.54
N ARG A 26 13.14 -14.38 10.87
CA ARG A 26 13.60 -13.30 9.99
C ARG A 26 14.02 -13.80 8.60
N ALA A 27 14.64 -14.97 8.51
CA ALA A 27 15.04 -15.56 7.23
C ALA A 27 13.82 -16.01 6.39
N LEU A 28 12.79 -16.60 7.01
CA LEU A 28 11.57 -17.03 6.33
C LEU A 28 10.77 -15.84 5.78
N HIS A 29 10.58 -14.76 6.55
CA HIS A 29 9.93 -13.52 6.08
C HIS A 29 10.65 -12.88 4.90
N SER A 30 11.98 -12.80 5.02
CA SER A 30 12.82 -12.32 3.93
C SER A 30 12.69 -13.19 2.67
N PHE A 31 12.41 -14.49 2.83
CA PHE A 31 12.28 -15.41 1.71
C PHE A 31 10.93 -15.25 1.01
N ASP A 32 9.82 -15.23 1.76
CA ASP A 32 8.47 -15.04 1.20
C ASP A 32 8.35 -13.69 0.46
N ARG A 33 8.86 -12.62 1.07
CA ARG A 33 8.88 -11.30 0.43
C ARG A 33 9.69 -11.29 -0.86
N ARG A 34 10.87 -11.91 -0.86
CA ARG A 34 11.71 -12.05 -2.08
C ARG A 34 11.01 -12.89 -3.14
N ARG A 35 10.35 -13.99 -2.75
CA ARG A 35 9.55 -14.83 -3.65
C ARG A 35 8.44 -14.01 -4.31
N ARG A 36 7.66 -13.25 -3.53
CA ARG A 36 6.60 -12.38 -4.07
C ARG A 36 7.13 -11.35 -5.06
N LEU A 37 8.26 -10.72 -4.74
CA LEU A 37 8.92 -9.78 -5.63
C LEU A 37 9.40 -10.43 -6.93
N GLU A 38 9.98 -11.62 -6.86
CA GLU A 38 10.45 -12.37 -8.02
C GLU A 38 9.28 -12.78 -8.92
N LEU A 39 8.20 -13.33 -8.34
CA LEU A 39 6.98 -13.67 -9.08
C LEU A 39 6.37 -12.45 -9.77
N PHE A 40 6.27 -11.32 -9.08
CA PHE A 40 5.79 -10.06 -9.66
C PHE A 40 6.64 -9.66 -10.87
N ARG A 41 7.97 -9.66 -10.74
CA ARG A 41 8.89 -9.27 -11.82
C ARG A 41 8.80 -10.23 -13.01
N ASN A 42 8.71 -11.54 -12.74
CA ASN A 42 8.57 -12.55 -13.79
C ASN A 42 7.28 -12.37 -14.57
N GLU A 43 6.16 -12.12 -13.88
CA GLU A 43 4.88 -11.89 -14.54
C GLU A 43 4.84 -10.56 -15.31
N GLN A 44 5.38 -9.48 -14.74
CA GLN A 44 5.52 -8.19 -15.42
C GLN A 44 6.37 -8.32 -16.69
N ASN A 45 7.49 -9.06 -16.63
CA ASN A 45 8.35 -9.33 -17.77
C ASN A 45 7.62 -10.20 -18.82
N ARG A 46 6.89 -11.24 -18.39
CA ARG A 46 6.10 -12.11 -19.28
C ARG A 46 5.06 -11.30 -20.05
N GLN A 47 4.32 -10.42 -19.37
CA GLN A 47 3.32 -9.54 -19.98
C GLN A 47 3.99 -8.55 -20.95
N THR A 48 5.09 -7.92 -20.55
CA THR A 48 5.85 -6.97 -21.40
C THR A 48 6.32 -7.65 -22.69
N MET A 49 6.97 -8.81 -22.57
CA MET A 49 7.45 -9.60 -23.73
C MET A 49 6.31 -10.08 -24.62
N PHE A 50 5.13 -10.32 -24.07
CA PHE A 50 3.95 -10.69 -24.87
C PHE A 50 3.45 -9.51 -25.70
N TYR A 51 3.28 -8.34 -25.09
CA TYR A 51 2.74 -7.16 -25.76
C TYR A 51 3.73 -6.48 -26.73
N GLU A 52 5.04 -6.57 -26.47
CA GLU A 52 6.06 -6.00 -27.36
C GLU A 52 6.22 -6.76 -28.69
N LYS A 53 5.77 -8.01 -28.78
CA LYS A 53 5.80 -8.79 -30.04
C LYS A 53 4.99 -8.15 -31.17
N LYS A 54 3.88 -7.50 -30.82
CA LYS A 54 2.98 -6.84 -31.78
C LYS A 54 2.39 -5.59 -31.14
N ILE A 55 2.92 -4.44 -31.54
CA ILE A 55 2.48 -3.15 -31.04
C ILE A 55 1.15 -2.79 -31.69
N GLU A 56 0.08 -2.76 -30.88
CA GLU A 56 -1.23 -2.24 -31.28
C GLU A 56 -1.42 -0.82 -30.74
N LYS A 57 -2.19 -0.01 -31.46
CA LYS A 57 -2.41 1.40 -31.13
C LYS A 57 -3.81 1.65 -30.60
N VAL A 58 -3.93 2.53 -29.62
CA VAL A 58 -5.21 2.98 -29.05
C VAL A 58 -5.27 4.51 -29.03
N PHE A 59 -6.45 5.05 -29.30
CA PHE A 59 -6.73 6.48 -29.24
C PHE A 59 -7.27 6.86 -27.87
N TRP A 60 -6.65 7.86 -27.26
CA TRP A 60 -7.06 8.40 -25.98
C TRP A 60 -7.36 9.88 -26.09
N THR A 61 -8.41 10.32 -25.41
CA THR A 61 -8.78 11.73 -25.32
C THR A 61 -8.54 12.21 -23.90
N ILE A 62 -7.69 13.22 -23.73
CA ILE A 62 -7.39 13.81 -22.43
C ILE A 62 -8.35 14.96 -22.19
N GLU A 63 -9.19 14.81 -21.17
CA GLU A 63 -10.12 15.83 -20.74
C GLU A 63 -9.38 16.84 -19.85
N ASN A 64 -9.48 18.12 -20.18
CA ASN A 64 -8.96 19.19 -19.34
C ASN A 64 -10.09 19.74 -18.45
N GLU A 65 -9.82 19.93 -17.16
CA GLU A 65 -10.75 20.61 -16.25
C GLU A 65 -10.92 22.11 -16.59
N SER A 66 -9.98 22.68 -17.34
CA SER A 66 -10.06 24.06 -17.86
C SER A 66 -10.68 24.05 -19.26
N GLU A 67 -11.38 25.12 -19.65
CA GLU A 67 -12.10 25.35 -20.93
C GLU A 67 -11.23 25.31 -22.20
N GLY A 68 -10.22 24.45 -22.27
CA GLY A 68 -9.45 24.16 -23.46
C GLY A 68 -9.97 22.92 -24.16
N ASP A 69 -9.70 22.82 -25.47
CA ASP A 69 -10.10 21.68 -26.27
C ASP A 69 -9.49 20.36 -25.75
N PRO A 70 -10.25 19.25 -25.78
CA PRO A 70 -9.75 17.96 -25.38
C PRO A 70 -8.62 17.50 -26.32
N LEU A 71 -7.51 17.02 -25.75
CA LEU A 71 -6.35 16.60 -26.52
C LEU A 71 -6.44 15.12 -26.89
N LYS A 72 -6.41 14.79 -28.18
CA LYS A 72 -6.33 13.40 -28.65
C LYS A 72 -4.88 12.96 -28.79
N VAL A 73 -4.56 11.80 -28.21
CA VAL A 73 -3.22 11.18 -28.25
C VAL A 73 -3.31 9.74 -28.75
N LEU A 74 -2.26 9.30 -29.45
CA LEU A 74 -2.12 7.93 -29.94
C LEU A 74 -1.11 7.18 -29.08
N MET A 75 -1.57 6.14 -28.39
CA MET A 75 -0.77 5.39 -27.42
C MET A 75 -0.59 3.93 -27.84
N ASN A 76 0.31 3.20 -27.16
CA ASN A 76 0.51 1.78 -27.37
C ASN A 76 -0.37 0.97 -26.40
N ARG A 77 -1.22 0.11 -26.94
CA ARG A 77 -2.10 -0.80 -26.18
C ARG A 77 -1.25 -1.69 -25.27
N ASN A 78 -1.68 -1.85 -24.01
CA ASN A 78 -1.05 -2.66 -22.97
C ASN A 78 0.43 -2.32 -22.62
N ILE A 79 0.97 -1.24 -23.18
CA ILE A 79 2.35 -0.79 -22.94
C ILE A 79 2.34 0.60 -22.31
N SER A 80 1.62 1.54 -22.92
CA SER A 80 1.45 2.89 -22.40
C SER A 80 0.58 2.92 -21.15
N THR A 81 0.78 3.94 -20.33
CA THR A 81 0.04 4.19 -19.07
C THR A 81 -0.77 5.49 -19.13
N TYR A 82 -1.68 5.68 -18.17
CA TYR A 82 -2.37 6.97 -18.01
C TYR A 82 -1.39 8.13 -17.80
N ARG A 83 -0.29 7.88 -17.07
CA ARG A 83 0.80 8.86 -16.93
C ARG A 83 1.36 9.30 -18.28
N ASP A 84 1.56 8.36 -19.19
CA ASP A 84 2.15 8.64 -20.50
C ASP A 84 1.23 9.51 -21.35
N CYS A 85 -0.10 9.32 -21.25
CA CYS A 85 -1.06 10.25 -21.86
C CYS A 85 -0.82 11.69 -21.37
N ILE A 86 -0.76 11.89 -20.05
CA ILE A 86 -0.65 13.24 -19.47
C ILE A 86 0.70 13.90 -19.78
N LYS A 87 1.78 13.14 -20.01
CA LYS A 87 3.07 13.68 -20.44
C LYS A 87 2.99 14.44 -21.77
N HIS A 88 2.04 14.11 -22.66
CA HIS A 88 1.81 14.86 -23.89
C HIS A 88 1.32 16.30 -23.63
N ILE A 89 0.75 16.56 -22.45
CA ILE A 89 0.36 17.90 -22.00
C ILE A 89 1.50 18.53 -21.18
N SER A 90 1.91 17.84 -20.12
CA SER A 90 2.93 18.35 -19.20
C SER A 90 3.48 17.25 -18.31
N ARG A 91 4.82 17.17 -18.24
CA ARG A 91 5.50 16.30 -17.28
C ARG A 91 5.16 16.65 -15.83
N LEU A 92 5.03 17.94 -15.51
CA LEU A 92 4.68 18.37 -14.16
C LEU A 92 3.26 17.94 -13.77
N LYS A 93 2.30 18.02 -14.70
CA LYS A 93 0.93 17.51 -14.45
C LYS A 93 0.94 15.99 -14.26
N ALA A 94 1.67 15.26 -15.10
CA ALA A 94 1.80 13.80 -14.98
C ALA A 94 2.42 13.39 -13.64
N ASP A 95 3.45 14.12 -13.18
CA ASP A 95 4.15 13.83 -11.91
C ASP A 95 3.35 14.25 -10.66
N ARG A 96 2.34 15.11 -10.78
CA ARG A 96 1.45 15.52 -9.67
C ARG A 96 0.09 14.82 -9.67
N MET A 97 -0.16 13.98 -10.67
CA MET A 97 -1.41 13.25 -10.80
C MET A 97 -1.53 12.19 -9.71
N ALA A 98 -2.64 12.23 -8.96
CA ALA A 98 -2.96 11.24 -7.94
C ALA A 98 -3.63 10.01 -8.55
N LEU A 99 -4.61 10.22 -9.44
CA LEU A 99 -5.41 9.17 -10.09
C LEU A 99 -5.80 9.56 -11.52
N ALA A 100 -6.19 8.55 -12.30
CA ALA A 100 -6.88 8.71 -13.58
C ALA A 100 -8.37 8.40 -13.40
N TYR A 101 -9.24 9.27 -13.88
CA TYR A 101 -10.65 8.92 -14.08
C TYR A 101 -10.89 8.58 -15.55
N THR A 102 -11.46 7.40 -15.81
CA THR A 102 -11.65 6.85 -17.15
C THR A 102 -12.86 5.93 -17.17
N ASN A 103 -13.73 6.09 -18.17
CA ASN A 103 -14.89 5.21 -18.42
C ASN A 103 -15.72 4.92 -17.15
N GLY A 104 -15.95 5.93 -16.30
CA GLY A 104 -16.73 5.78 -15.06
C GLY A 104 -15.99 5.14 -13.88
N SER A 105 -14.67 4.94 -13.98
CA SER A 105 -13.87 4.28 -12.94
C SER A 105 -12.56 5.03 -12.62
N TYR A 106 -12.09 4.89 -11.39
CA TYR A 106 -10.82 5.44 -10.94
C TYR A 106 -9.71 4.41 -11.07
N LYS A 107 -8.58 4.83 -11.63
CA LYS A 107 -7.44 3.97 -11.96
C LYS A 107 -6.14 4.59 -11.43
N SER A 108 -5.22 3.72 -11.03
CA SER A 108 -3.86 4.12 -10.66
C SER A 108 -3.12 4.61 -11.90
N VAL A 109 -2.29 5.64 -11.74
CA VAL A 109 -1.69 6.40 -12.85
C VAL A 109 -0.78 5.54 -13.75
N PHE A 110 -0.19 4.47 -13.20
CA PHE A 110 0.68 3.54 -13.92
C PHE A 110 -0.04 2.30 -14.48
N GLU A 111 -1.37 2.20 -14.35
CA GLU A 111 -2.12 1.14 -15.02
C GLU A 111 -2.00 1.26 -16.55
N LYS A 112 -1.99 0.09 -17.22
CA LYS A 112 -1.82 -0.02 -18.67
C LYS A 112 -3.13 0.26 -19.40
N LEU A 113 -3.03 0.90 -20.57
CA LEU A 113 -4.19 1.24 -21.39
C LEU A 113 -4.63 0.04 -22.22
N SER A 114 -5.84 -0.49 -21.95
CA SER A 114 -6.36 -1.67 -22.67
C SER A 114 -7.04 -1.28 -23.99
N ASP A 115 -7.88 -0.26 -24.00
CA ASP A 115 -8.71 0.08 -25.15
C ASP A 115 -8.69 1.58 -25.42
N ASN A 116 -9.46 2.04 -26.40
CA ASN A 116 -9.69 3.47 -26.60
C ASN A 116 -10.50 4.03 -25.42
N GLY A 117 -10.26 5.28 -25.05
CA GLY A 117 -10.94 5.86 -23.89
C GLY A 117 -10.71 7.35 -23.71
N THR A 118 -11.28 7.87 -22.63
CA THR A 118 -11.05 9.23 -22.15
C THR A 118 -10.34 9.17 -20.81
N VAL A 119 -9.44 10.13 -20.55
CA VAL A 119 -8.76 10.26 -19.26
C VAL A 119 -8.88 11.67 -18.73
N THR A 120 -9.39 11.79 -17.52
CA THR A 120 -9.39 13.04 -16.74
C THR A 120 -8.33 12.90 -15.64
N PRO A 121 -7.25 13.72 -15.66
CA PRO A 121 -6.23 13.66 -14.63
C PRO A 121 -6.73 14.28 -13.32
N LEU A 122 -6.67 13.52 -12.22
CA LEU A 122 -7.08 13.98 -10.90
C LEU A 122 -5.85 14.27 -10.03
N GLY A 123 -5.89 15.39 -9.31
CA GLY A 123 -4.90 15.76 -8.29
C GLY A 123 -5.58 16.19 -7.00
N TYR A 124 -4.81 16.58 -5.98
CA TYR A 124 -5.36 16.92 -4.65
C TYR A 124 -6.22 18.19 -4.60
N ASN A 125 -6.13 19.04 -5.64
CA ASN A 125 -6.82 20.32 -5.71
C ASN A 125 -7.99 20.32 -6.71
N CYS A 126 -8.39 19.17 -7.26
CA CYS A 126 -9.52 19.10 -8.19
C CYS A 126 -10.87 19.19 -7.46
N ARG A 127 -11.95 19.41 -8.22
CA ARG A 127 -13.33 19.43 -7.67
C ARG A 127 -13.70 18.07 -7.05
N ASP A 128 -13.23 16.97 -7.62
CA ASP A 128 -13.46 15.60 -7.16
C ASP A 128 -12.29 15.06 -6.31
N LYS A 129 -11.92 15.81 -5.26
CA LYS A 129 -10.79 15.47 -4.39
C LYS A 129 -11.01 14.20 -3.56
N LEU A 130 -12.26 13.82 -3.30
CA LEU A 130 -12.60 12.72 -2.37
C LEU A 130 -11.95 11.39 -2.80
N HIS A 131 -11.92 11.12 -4.11
CA HIS A 131 -11.33 9.90 -4.64
C HIS A 131 -9.79 9.94 -4.62
N ALA A 132 -9.19 11.11 -4.88
CA ALA A 132 -7.75 11.31 -4.77
C ALA A 132 -7.28 11.18 -3.31
N ASP A 133 -8.05 11.75 -2.37
CA ASP A 133 -7.81 11.62 -0.93
C ASP A 133 -7.92 10.16 -0.49
N ALA A 134 -8.95 9.43 -0.93
CA ALA A 134 -9.09 8.02 -0.62
C ALA A 134 -7.92 7.18 -1.14
N ALA A 135 -7.42 7.42 -2.37
CA ALA A 135 -6.23 6.74 -2.88
C ALA A 135 -4.96 7.10 -2.11
N TYR A 136 -4.84 8.34 -1.65
CA TYR A 136 -3.74 8.78 -0.81
C TYR A 136 -3.72 8.04 0.53
N TRP A 137 -4.87 7.99 1.22
CA TRP A 137 -4.98 7.27 2.50
C TRP A 137 -4.73 5.77 2.34
N ARG A 138 -5.25 5.15 1.27
CA ARG A 138 -4.93 3.76 0.92
C ARG A 138 -3.45 3.53 0.72
N THR A 139 -2.77 4.48 0.07
CA THR A 139 -1.32 4.38 -0.16
C THR A 139 -0.55 4.49 1.15
N CYS A 140 -0.99 5.35 2.07
CA CYS A 140 -0.39 5.45 3.39
C CYS A 140 -0.57 4.15 4.20
N ALA A 141 -1.75 3.52 4.12
CA ALA A 141 -1.98 2.19 4.70
C ALA A 141 -1.08 1.12 4.06
N PHE A 142 -0.99 1.11 2.73
CA PHE A 142 -0.14 0.18 1.98
C PHE A 142 1.34 0.31 2.39
N LEU A 143 1.83 1.55 2.52
CA LEU A 143 3.17 1.83 3.02
C LEU A 143 3.36 1.31 4.45
N LEU A 144 2.37 1.51 5.33
CA LEU A 144 2.41 1.01 6.69
C LEU A 144 2.52 -0.51 6.75
N GLY A 145 1.85 -1.23 5.84
CA GLY A 145 2.00 -2.68 5.67
C GLY A 145 3.46 -3.08 5.40
N ALA A 146 4.15 -2.38 4.49
CA ALA A 146 5.56 -2.61 4.18
C ALA A 146 6.47 -2.36 5.38
N VAL A 147 6.23 -1.28 6.11
CA VAL A 147 7.01 -0.91 7.30
C VAL A 147 6.87 -1.97 8.39
N VAL A 148 5.64 -2.42 8.67
CA VAL A 148 5.37 -3.41 9.71
C VAL A 148 5.94 -4.78 9.34
N GLU A 149 5.85 -5.20 8.09
CA GLU A 149 6.44 -6.45 7.61
C GLU A 149 7.96 -6.53 7.89
N GLU A 150 8.68 -5.42 7.73
CA GLU A 150 10.13 -5.39 7.93
C GLU A 150 10.58 -5.03 9.35
N ALA A 151 9.75 -4.32 10.13
CA ALA A 151 10.17 -3.77 11.42
C ALA A 151 10.35 -4.83 12.51
N PHE A 152 9.64 -5.96 12.41
CA PHE A 152 9.62 -6.97 13.46
C PHE A 152 10.60 -8.11 13.18
N SER A 153 11.07 -8.72 14.27
CA SER A 153 11.92 -9.93 14.22
C SER A 153 11.13 -11.23 14.21
N PHE A 154 9.82 -11.10 14.42
CA PHE A 154 8.85 -12.19 14.54
C PHE A 154 8.17 -12.43 13.20
N ASP A 155 7.36 -13.49 13.16
CA ASP A 155 6.56 -13.77 11.98
C ASP A 155 5.40 -12.77 11.87
N VAL A 156 5.36 -11.99 10.80
CA VAL A 156 4.32 -10.99 10.54
C VAL A 156 3.42 -11.47 9.40
N GLN A 157 2.18 -11.84 9.73
CA GLN A 157 1.14 -12.10 8.75
C GLN A 157 0.35 -10.81 8.49
N LEU A 158 0.51 -10.26 7.30
CA LEU A 158 -0.26 -9.10 6.85
C LEU A 158 -1.70 -9.50 6.54
N LEU A 159 -2.69 -8.89 7.20
CA LEU A 159 -4.11 -9.15 6.90
C LEU A 159 -4.59 -8.21 5.80
N GLY A 160 -4.23 -6.93 5.90
CA GLY A 160 -4.55 -5.92 4.90
C GLY A 160 -4.86 -4.56 5.51
N PRO A 161 -5.08 -3.55 4.65
CA PRO A 161 -5.60 -2.26 5.11
C PRO A 161 -7.01 -2.46 5.68
N SER A 162 -7.34 -1.74 6.74
CA SER A 162 -8.72 -1.77 7.24
C SER A 162 -9.65 -1.11 6.22
N LYS A 163 -10.89 -1.61 6.07
CA LYS A 163 -12.00 -0.93 5.37
C LYS A 163 -12.48 0.33 6.12
N ALA A 164 -11.67 0.87 7.04
CA ALA A 164 -12.02 1.99 7.89
C ALA A 164 -12.32 3.24 7.06
N ASP A 165 -13.27 4.02 7.54
CA ASP A 165 -13.68 5.28 6.93
C ASP A 165 -12.52 6.29 6.99
N TYR A 166 -12.05 6.75 5.83
CA TYR A 166 -10.99 7.76 5.73
C TYR A 166 -11.41 9.11 6.34
N HIS A 167 -12.71 9.36 6.53
CA HIS A 167 -13.21 10.53 7.28
C HIS A 167 -12.87 10.48 8.77
N SER A 168 -12.43 9.34 9.30
CA SER A 168 -11.87 9.24 10.65
C SER A 168 -10.56 10.03 10.84
N GLY A 169 -9.92 10.46 9.74
CA GLY A 169 -8.67 11.23 9.76
C GLY A 169 -7.42 10.38 10.02
N ARG A 170 -7.53 9.05 9.92
CA ARG A 170 -6.45 8.09 10.13
C ARG A 170 -6.51 6.96 9.11
N PHE A 171 -5.35 6.37 8.80
CA PHE A 171 -5.26 5.11 8.07
C PHE A 171 -4.80 3.99 8.98
N GLU A 172 -5.19 2.77 8.64
CA GLU A 172 -4.96 1.61 9.48
C GLU A 172 -4.51 0.42 8.65
N TYR A 173 -3.56 -0.34 9.18
CA TYR A 173 -3.12 -1.60 8.61
C TYR A 173 -3.13 -2.70 9.67
N VAL A 174 -3.81 -3.80 9.38
CA VAL A 174 -4.02 -4.90 10.33
C VAL A 174 -3.06 -6.03 10.02
N THR A 175 -2.41 -6.53 11.07
CA THR A 175 -1.45 -7.63 11.00
C THR A 175 -1.66 -8.59 12.16
N ARG A 176 -1.13 -9.80 12.02
CA ARG A 176 -0.97 -10.75 13.11
C ARG A 176 0.52 -11.02 13.26
N ILE A 177 1.04 -10.85 14.47
CA ILE A 177 2.46 -11.04 14.75
C ILE A 177 2.61 -12.22 15.70
N GLU A 178 3.17 -13.33 15.21
CA GLU A 178 3.31 -14.54 16.01
C GLU A 178 4.31 -14.35 17.15
N ASN A 179 4.03 -14.95 18.31
CA ASN A 179 4.87 -14.89 19.51
C ASN A 179 5.06 -13.47 20.09
N LEU A 180 4.33 -12.48 19.58
CA LEU A 180 4.22 -11.16 20.17
C LEU A 180 2.94 -11.14 21.01
N ASN A 181 3.05 -11.53 22.29
CA ASN A 181 1.90 -11.58 23.20
C ASN A 181 1.85 -10.32 24.07
N ASN A 182 0.69 -9.65 24.10
CA ASN A 182 0.41 -8.46 24.93
C ASN A 182 1.41 -7.31 24.76
N TRP A 183 2.03 -7.17 23.58
CA TRP A 183 2.93 -6.06 23.32
C TRP A 183 2.14 -4.77 23.17
N THR A 184 2.56 -3.74 23.89
CA THR A 184 2.05 -2.38 23.74
C THR A 184 3.22 -1.48 23.34
N PRO A 185 3.17 -0.77 22.20
CA PRO A 185 4.26 0.09 21.80
C PRO A 185 4.40 1.27 22.77
N ASN A 186 5.64 1.64 23.07
CA ASN A 186 5.94 2.93 23.67
C ASN A 186 6.18 4.01 22.58
N SER A 187 6.41 5.25 23.01
CA SER A 187 6.71 6.37 22.10
C SER A 187 7.89 6.08 21.17
N ASP A 188 8.93 5.43 21.68
CA ASP A 188 10.15 5.15 20.91
C ASP A 188 9.89 4.10 19.83
N ASN A 189 9.02 3.13 20.09
CA ASN A 189 8.60 2.14 19.09
C ASN A 189 7.81 2.80 17.96
N LEU A 190 6.86 3.67 18.29
CA LEU A 190 6.06 4.42 17.31
C LEU A 190 6.93 5.36 16.47
N PHE A 191 7.87 6.03 17.13
CA PHE A 191 8.85 6.88 16.48
C PHE A 191 9.76 6.07 15.53
N ALA A 192 10.25 4.90 15.95
CA ALA A 192 11.08 4.05 15.10
C ALA A 192 10.34 3.55 13.85
N LEU A 193 9.06 3.17 13.97
CA LEU A 193 8.22 2.82 12.81
C LEU A 193 8.05 4.01 11.86
N THR A 194 7.82 5.20 12.43
CA THR A 194 7.71 6.45 11.66
C THR A 194 9.02 6.80 10.94
N GLU A 195 10.15 6.70 11.64
CA GLU A 195 11.48 6.97 11.08
C GLU A 195 11.79 6.01 9.93
N LYS A 196 11.48 4.71 10.09
CA LYS A 196 11.63 3.73 9.01
C LYS A 196 10.77 4.08 7.79
N ALA A 197 9.50 4.43 8.00
CA ALA A 197 8.60 4.87 6.93
C ALA A 197 9.19 6.06 6.14
N VAL A 198 9.63 7.09 6.86
CA VAL A 198 10.18 8.31 6.26
C VAL A 198 11.52 8.06 5.59
N GLY A 199 12.44 7.39 6.28
CA GLY A 199 13.82 7.19 5.85
C GLY A 199 13.98 6.24 4.68
N GLU A 200 13.21 5.15 4.64
CA GLU A 200 13.38 4.09 3.65
C GLU A 200 12.39 4.15 2.49
N TYR A 201 11.17 4.64 2.72
CA TYR A 201 10.11 4.62 1.70
C TYR A 201 9.84 6.02 1.13
N ILE A 202 9.56 7.01 1.98
CA ILE A 202 9.14 8.36 1.53
C ILE A 202 10.32 9.14 0.93
N LYS A 203 11.46 9.21 1.64
CA LYS A 203 12.65 9.94 1.19
C LYS A 203 13.19 9.39 -0.15
N ASN A 204 13.06 8.09 -0.37
CA ASN A 204 13.53 7.43 -1.59
C ASN A 204 12.54 7.57 -2.77
N SER A 205 11.39 8.21 -2.59
CA SER A 205 10.43 8.51 -3.66
C SER A 205 10.06 7.26 -4.49
N LEU A 206 9.76 6.16 -3.80
CA LEU A 206 9.42 4.89 -4.44
C LEU A 206 8.15 5.02 -5.31
N THR A 207 8.26 4.53 -6.54
CA THR A 207 7.12 4.36 -7.45
C THR A 207 6.26 3.17 -7.02
N ILE A 208 4.95 3.31 -7.21
CA ILE A 208 3.96 2.26 -6.92
C ILE A 208 3.45 1.72 -8.25
N GLU A 209 3.80 0.47 -8.54
CA GLU A 209 3.54 -0.19 -9.83
C GLU A 209 2.33 -1.14 -9.71
N PRO A 210 1.20 -0.85 -10.37
CA PRO A 210 0.08 -1.79 -10.48
C PRO A 210 0.36 -2.86 -11.55
N LEU A 211 -0.07 -4.08 -11.29
CA LEU A 211 -0.06 -5.17 -12.26
C LEU A 211 -1.39 -5.92 -12.18
N LEU A 212 -2.13 -5.93 -13.29
CA LEU A 212 -3.33 -6.74 -13.43
C LEU A 212 -2.89 -8.19 -13.67
N VAL A 213 -3.37 -9.11 -12.82
CA VAL A 213 -3.03 -10.53 -12.84
C VAL A 213 -4.28 -11.38 -12.72
N SER A 214 -4.20 -12.64 -13.15
CA SER A 214 -5.28 -13.59 -12.93
C SER A 214 -5.43 -13.89 -11.43
N VAL A 215 -6.62 -14.37 -11.04
CA VAL A 215 -6.92 -14.73 -9.66
C VAL A 215 -6.01 -15.89 -9.20
N GLU A 216 -5.77 -16.87 -10.06
CA GLU A 216 -4.91 -18.02 -9.79
C GLU A 216 -3.47 -17.58 -9.50
N PHE A 217 -2.95 -16.63 -10.29
CA PHE A 217 -1.63 -16.07 -10.05
C PHE A 217 -1.57 -15.33 -8.70
N ALA A 218 -2.59 -14.53 -8.39
CA ALA A 218 -2.64 -13.83 -7.11
C ALA A 218 -2.72 -14.79 -5.91
N LEU A 219 -3.43 -15.91 -6.04
CA LEU A 219 -3.50 -16.95 -4.99
C LEU A 219 -2.15 -17.63 -4.76
N ASP A 220 -1.41 -17.94 -5.83
CA ASP A 220 -0.04 -18.50 -5.75
C ASP A 220 0.96 -17.48 -5.16
N LEU A 221 0.81 -16.21 -5.52
CA LEU A 221 1.60 -15.12 -4.95
C LEU A 221 1.47 -15.07 -3.43
N PHE A 222 0.27 -15.28 -2.89
CA PHE A 222 -0.03 -15.24 -1.46
C PHE A 222 -0.24 -16.63 -0.83
N ASP A 223 0.36 -17.69 -1.39
CA ASP A 223 0.20 -19.07 -0.90
C ASP A 223 0.54 -19.25 0.59
N SER A 224 1.52 -18.51 1.10
CA SER A 224 1.92 -18.49 2.50
C SER A 224 0.95 -17.76 3.44
N ASN A 225 -0.03 -17.02 2.91
CA ASN A 225 -0.92 -16.15 3.69
C ASN A 225 -2.39 -16.35 3.29
N ILE A 226 -3.07 -17.25 4.01
CA ILE A 226 -4.49 -17.60 3.82
C ILE A 226 -5.41 -16.37 3.91
N GLN A 227 -5.09 -15.38 4.74
CA GLN A 227 -5.93 -14.19 4.90
C GLN A 227 -5.84 -13.29 3.67
N LYS A 228 -4.66 -13.20 3.05
CA LYS A 228 -4.49 -12.53 1.75
C LYS A 228 -5.17 -13.31 0.61
N GLN A 229 -5.19 -14.63 0.64
CA GLN A 229 -5.99 -15.41 -0.33
C GLN A 229 -7.50 -15.13 -0.22
N LYS A 230 -8.03 -15.04 1.01
CA LYS A 230 -9.43 -14.62 1.22
C LYS A 230 -9.68 -13.21 0.66
N LEU A 231 -8.75 -12.30 0.91
CA LEU A 231 -8.79 -10.93 0.39
C LEU A 231 -8.84 -10.89 -1.15
N VAL A 232 -8.04 -11.73 -1.83
CA VAL A 232 -8.07 -11.89 -3.29
C VAL A 232 -9.47 -12.33 -3.77
N HIS A 233 -10.09 -13.29 -3.09
CA HIS A 233 -11.43 -13.75 -3.44
C HIS A 233 -12.50 -12.66 -3.20
N GLU A 234 -12.42 -11.91 -2.10
CA GLU A 234 -13.33 -10.78 -1.83
C GLU A 234 -13.28 -9.74 -2.96
N MET A 235 -12.08 -9.34 -3.38
CA MET A 235 -11.90 -8.32 -4.42
C MET A 235 -12.37 -8.79 -5.80
N LYS A 236 -12.27 -10.10 -6.09
CA LYS A 236 -12.81 -10.67 -7.34
C LYS A 236 -14.31 -10.38 -7.46
N HIS A 237 -15.07 -10.59 -6.39
CA HIS A 237 -16.52 -10.37 -6.37
C HIS A 237 -16.91 -8.90 -6.56
N GLU A 238 -16.08 -7.96 -6.08
CA GLU A 238 -16.33 -6.53 -6.27
C GLU A 238 -16.10 -6.06 -7.72
N THR A 239 -15.36 -6.85 -8.53
CA THR A 239 -14.89 -6.45 -9.87
C THR A 239 -15.67 -7.11 -11.02
N GLU A 240 -16.78 -7.82 -10.74
CA GLU A 240 -17.55 -8.65 -11.68
C GLU A 240 -17.97 -7.96 -13.00
N ASN A 241 -17.86 -6.63 -13.12
CA ASN A 241 -18.20 -5.87 -14.32
C ASN A 241 -17.00 -5.42 -15.20
N SER A 242 -15.73 -5.73 -14.88
CA SER A 242 -14.61 -5.10 -15.64
C SER A 242 -13.31 -5.89 -15.89
N GLY A 243 -13.18 -7.16 -15.50
CA GLY A 243 -12.05 -8.00 -15.94
C GLY A 243 -11.82 -9.28 -15.13
N GLU A 244 -11.30 -10.32 -15.77
CA GLU A 244 -10.97 -11.64 -15.18
C GLU A 244 -9.72 -11.61 -14.27
N GLY A 245 -9.59 -10.62 -13.38
CA GLY A 245 -8.36 -10.48 -12.59
C GLY A 245 -8.43 -9.50 -11.43
N VAL A 246 -7.31 -9.39 -10.72
CA VAL A 246 -7.09 -8.46 -9.60
C VAL A 246 -5.81 -7.67 -9.83
N ILE A 247 -5.72 -6.48 -9.24
CA ILE A 247 -4.52 -5.64 -9.32
C ILE A 247 -3.67 -5.87 -8.07
N ILE A 248 -2.45 -6.35 -8.27
CA ILE A 248 -1.42 -6.36 -7.24
C ILE A 248 -0.51 -5.14 -7.42
N TYR A 249 0.05 -4.65 -6.33
CA TYR A 249 0.90 -3.47 -6.31
C TYR A 249 2.29 -3.80 -5.81
N ARG A 250 3.29 -3.17 -6.43
CA ARG A 250 4.68 -3.20 -5.98
C ARG A 250 5.14 -1.81 -5.55
N MET A 251 5.76 -1.71 -4.38
CA MET A 251 6.46 -0.53 -3.89
C MET A 251 7.86 -0.93 -3.40
N GLY A 252 8.88 -0.63 -4.19
CA GLY A 252 10.24 -1.10 -3.93
C GLY A 252 10.31 -2.63 -4.00
N ASP A 253 10.57 -3.26 -2.85
CA ASP A 253 10.61 -4.72 -2.68
C ASP A 253 9.36 -5.28 -1.98
N PHE A 254 8.41 -4.41 -1.62
CA PHE A 254 7.12 -4.80 -1.07
C PHE A 254 6.11 -5.06 -2.20
N VAL A 255 5.49 -6.25 -2.19
CA VAL A 255 4.43 -6.62 -3.12
C VAL A 255 3.21 -7.06 -2.33
N ASP A 256 2.08 -6.40 -2.56
CA ASP A 256 0.87 -6.67 -1.82
C ASP A 256 -0.40 -6.25 -2.60
N ILE A 257 -1.57 -6.63 -2.09
CA ILE A 257 -2.89 -6.33 -2.63
C ILE A 257 -3.68 -5.40 -1.69
N THR A 258 -4.47 -4.50 -2.27
CA THR A 258 -5.30 -3.53 -1.55
C THR A 258 -6.58 -3.24 -2.35
N TYR A 259 -7.60 -2.73 -1.67
CA TYR A 259 -8.86 -2.33 -2.31
C TYR A 259 -8.64 -1.06 -3.11
N GLY A 260 -9.11 -1.00 -4.36
CA GLY A 260 -9.08 0.21 -5.18
C GLY A 260 -7.68 0.73 -5.58
N PRO A 261 -7.63 1.88 -6.28
CA PRO A 261 -6.38 2.42 -6.83
C PRO A 261 -5.54 3.15 -5.78
N LEU A 262 -4.22 3.16 -6.02
CA LEU A 262 -3.21 3.86 -5.22
C LEU A 262 -2.67 5.08 -5.97
N ILE A 263 -2.09 6.02 -5.23
CA ILE A 263 -1.33 7.12 -5.83
C ILE A 263 -0.02 6.60 -6.41
N GLN A 264 0.55 7.34 -7.35
CA GLN A 264 1.63 6.83 -8.19
C GLN A 264 3.01 6.71 -7.49
N CYS A 265 3.25 7.50 -6.44
CA CYS A 265 4.57 7.61 -5.83
C CYS A 265 4.50 8.10 -4.39
N THR A 266 5.36 7.55 -3.53
CA THR A 266 5.51 7.97 -2.12
C THR A 266 6.01 9.41 -1.96
N SER A 267 6.58 10.02 -3.01
CA SER A 267 7.02 11.44 -2.99
C SER A 267 5.89 12.45 -2.82
N HIS A 268 4.63 12.02 -2.99
CA HIS A 268 3.45 12.82 -2.71
C HIS A 268 3.16 12.93 -1.19
N ILE A 269 3.81 12.11 -0.36
CA ILE A 269 3.67 12.15 1.10
C ILE A 269 4.68 13.16 1.65
N ASP A 270 4.21 14.12 2.46
CA ASP A 270 5.08 15.12 3.12
C ASP A 270 5.27 14.80 4.60
N LYS A 271 4.17 14.69 5.35
CA LYS A 271 4.19 14.29 6.76
C LYS A 271 3.58 12.92 6.92
N PHE A 272 4.18 12.08 7.76
CA PHE A 272 3.70 10.73 8.06
C PHE A 272 4.06 10.41 9.52
N ALA A 273 3.14 9.82 10.27
CA ALA A 273 3.41 9.30 11.62
C ALA A 273 2.58 8.06 11.92
N VAL A 274 3.21 7.08 12.57
CA VAL A 274 2.52 5.99 13.25
C VAL A 274 2.22 6.46 14.66
N THR A 275 0.95 6.62 15.01
CA THR A 275 0.53 7.30 16.24
C THR A 275 -0.01 6.34 17.30
N LYS A 276 -0.48 5.18 16.89
CA LYS A 276 -1.10 4.21 17.80
C LYS A 276 -1.01 2.80 17.24
N VAL A 277 -0.93 1.81 18.12
CA VAL A 277 -1.23 0.42 17.79
C VAL A 277 -2.30 -0.06 18.75
N GLU A 278 -3.40 -0.57 18.20
CA GLU A 278 -4.45 -1.22 18.96
C GLU A 278 -4.28 -2.73 18.82
N CYS A 279 -4.36 -3.47 19.93
CA CYS A 279 -4.28 -4.92 19.94
C CYS A 279 -5.64 -5.47 20.34
N ASP A 280 -6.25 -6.26 19.46
CA ASP A 280 -7.44 -7.04 19.77
C ASP A 280 -7.12 -8.52 19.61
N SER A 281 -7.08 -9.25 20.74
CA SER A 281 -6.78 -10.68 20.81
C SER A 281 -5.40 -11.04 20.22
N PHE A 282 -5.33 -11.27 18.90
CA PHE A 282 -4.12 -11.63 18.16
C PHE A 282 -3.86 -10.72 16.95
N GLU A 283 -4.63 -9.65 16.80
CA GLU A 283 -4.53 -8.72 15.68
C GLU A 283 -4.03 -7.36 16.15
N TYR A 284 -2.94 -6.93 15.54
CA TYR A 284 -2.33 -5.63 15.73
C TYR A 284 -2.77 -4.69 14.62
N ARG A 285 -3.54 -3.67 15.00
CA ARG A 285 -3.99 -2.58 14.15
C ARG A 285 -3.05 -1.41 14.31
N PHE A 286 -2.16 -1.23 13.34
CA PHE A 286 -1.26 -0.09 13.28
C PHE A 286 -2.01 1.09 12.68
N ILE A 287 -1.95 2.24 13.34
CA ILE A 287 -2.71 3.44 13.01
C ILE A 287 -1.74 4.57 12.77
N GLY A 288 -1.95 5.29 11.67
CA GLY A 288 -1.16 6.47 11.33
C GLY A 288 -1.96 7.63 10.78
N VAL A 289 -1.27 8.77 10.69
CA VAL A 289 -1.74 10.01 10.08
C VAL A 289 -0.71 10.51 9.07
N SER A 290 -1.20 11.21 8.05
CA SER A 290 -0.35 11.68 6.97
C SER A 290 -0.94 12.92 6.30
N VAL A 291 -0.07 13.76 5.73
CA VAL A 291 -0.47 14.95 4.94
C VAL A 291 0.25 14.94 3.60
N PRO A 292 -0.48 15.12 2.47
CA PRO A 292 0.12 15.18 1.15
C PRO A 292 0.92 16.46 0.96
N LYS A 293 1.95 16.41 0.12
CA LYS A 293 2.90 17.49 -0.12
C LYS A 293 2.28 18.75 -0.73
N GLU A 294 1.19 18.60 -1.44
CA GLU A 294 0.41 19.69 -2.01
C GLU A 294 -0.32 20.51 -0.94
N LEU A 295 -0.55 19.95 0.26
CA LEU A 295 -1.23 20.62 1.37
C LEU A 295 -0.21 21.10 2.40
N LYS A 296 -0.13 22.43 2.57
CA LYS A 296 0.74 23.03 3.59
C LYS A 296 0.24 22.69 5.00
N CYS A 297 1.11 22.13 5.83
CA CYS A 297 0.82 21.84 7.23
C CYS A 297 1.91 22.42 8.14
N SER A 298 1.53 23.33 9.04
CA SER A 298 2.46 23.87 10.05
C SER A 298 2.85 22.80 11.09
N SER A 299 3.90 23.02 11.86
CA SER A 299 4.25 22.11 12.98
C SER A 299 3.12 22.05 14.01
N TYR A 300 2.54 23.20 14.37
CA TYR A 300 1.39 23.25 15.29
C TYR A 300 0.19 22.45 14.77
N SER A 301 -0.18 22.62 13.50
CA SER A 301 -1.28 21.86 12.88
C SER A 301 -0.99 20.36 12.84
N TRP A 302 0.27 19.98 12.63
CA TRP A 302 0.69 18.58 12.63
C TRP A 302 0.56 17.94 14.00
N ASP A 303 0.99 18.64 15.05
CA ASP A 303 0.85 18.16 16.42
C ASP A 303 -0.63 17.95 16.80
N LEU A 304 -1.51 18.86 16.35
CA LEU A 304 -2.96 18.69 16.53
C LEU A 304 -3.50 17.45 15.81
N ILE A 305 -3.07 17.19 14.57
CA ILE A 305 -3.48 16.00 13.81
C ILE A 305 -3.01 14.71 14.50
N CYS A 306 -1.75 14.66 14.94
CA CYS A 306 -1.19 13.52 15.67
C CYS A 306 -1.91 13.28 17.00
N ASN A 307 -2.25 14.34 17.73
CA ASN A 307 -2.98 14.21 19.00
C ASN A 307 -4.42 13.73 18.77
N ALA A 308 -5.07 14.18 17.70
CA ALA A 308 -6.45 13.79 17.37
C ALA A 308 -6.58 12.30 17.03
N SER A 309 -5.56 11.68 16.42
CA SER A 309 -5.63 10.28 15.98
C SER A 309 -5.55 9.25 17.12
N VAL A 310 -5.05 9.66 18.28
CA VAL A 310 -4.95 8.81 19.48
C VAL A 310 -6.26 8.80 20.28
N MET A 311 -7.08 9.85 20.12
CA MET A 311 -8.37 9.98 20.79
C MET A 311 -9.34 8.89 20.31
N PRO A 312 -10.18 8.33 21.20
CA PRO A 312 -11.23 7.40 20.79
C PRO A 312 -12.20 8.09 19.83
N VAL A 313 -12.62 7.37 18.78
CA VAL A 313 -13.61 7.86 17.83
C VAL A 313 -14.91 8.12 18.59
N VAL A 314 -15.31 9.39 18.70
CA VAL A 314 -16.59 9.75 19.33
C VAL A 314 -17.71 9.30 18.40
N PRO A 315 -18.57 8.34 18.80
CA PRO A 315 -19.71 7.96 17.99
C PRO A 315 -20.69 9.14 17.97
N GLY A 316 -20.92 9.77 16.81
CA GLY A 316 -22.02 10.73 16.66
C GLY A 316 -21.68 12.14 16.20
N LYS A 317 -20.75 12.33 15.25
CA LYS A 317 -20.90 13.44 14.30
C LYS A 317 -21.15 12.88 12.92
N LYS A 318 -22.43 12.64 12.60
CA LYS A 318 -22.88 12.78 11.21
C LYS A 318 -22.46 14.19 10.80
N LEU A 319 -21.40 14.30 10.00
CA LEU A 319 -21.07 15.54 9.34
C LEU A 319 -22.32 15.96 8.59
N LEU A 320 -22.82 17.16 8.90
CA LEU A 320 -23.96 17.76 8.23
C LEU A 320 -23.69 17.70 6.73
N GLU A 321 -24.56 16.98 6.02
CA GLU A 321 -24.64 17.02 4.56
C GLU A 321 -24.82 18.49 4.16
N ALA A 322 -23.90 19.00 3.34
CA ALA A 322 -23.96 20.32 2.72
C ALA A 322 -23.82 20.15 1.20
#